data_AF-A0A9P0AKL4-F1
#
_entry.id   AF-A0A9P0AKL4-F1
#
_cell.length_a   1.000
_cell.length_b   1.000
_cell.length_c   1.000
_cell.angle_alpha   90.00
_cell.angle_beta   90.00
_cell.angle_gamma   90.00
#
_symmetry.space_group_name_H-M   'P 1'
#
loop_
_entity.id
_entity.type
_entity.pdbx_description
1 polymer ?
#
loop_
_entity_poly.entity_id
_entity_poly.type
_entity_poly.pdbx_seq_one_letter_code
_entity_poly.pdbx_strand_id
1 'polypeptide(L)' 'MTIFAIGRTAYKHPEFRGPFLGPRPSEEQKREWTEEQLRAGEAVIGLQAGSNKGATQAGQSFGATRKILLGK' A
#
# COMPACT_ATOMS: atom_id res chain seq x y z
N MET A 1 -1.01 -9.55 2.55
CA MET A 1 -2.02 -8.73 3.26
C MET A 1 -1.27 -7.67 4.05
N THR A 2 -1.59 -6.37 3.92
CA THR A 2 -0.87 -5.28 4.62
C THR A 2 -1.70 -4.73 5.77
N ILE A 3 -1.05 -4.10 6.76
CA ILE A 3 -1.73 -3.46 7.90
C ILE A 3 -2.77 -2.40 7.45
N PHE A 4 -2.45 -1.63 6.41
CA PHE A 4 -3.37 -0.67 5.79
C PHE A 4 -4.51 -1.32 5.00
N ALA A 5 -4.36 -2.55 4.52
CA ALA A 5 -5.47 -3.28 3.90
C ALA A 5 -6.52 -3.70 4.95
N ILE A 6 -6.07 -4.14 6.13
CA ILE A 6 -6.95 -4.45 7.26
C ILE A 6 -7.64 -3.17 7.75
N GLY A 7 -6.88 -2.09 7.98
CA GLY A 7 -7.42 -0.79 8.41
C GLY A 7 -8.51 -0.23 7.48
N ARG A 8 -8.31 -0.31 6.16
CA ARG A 8 -9.33 0.12 5.19
C ARG A 8 -10.57 -0.77 5.17
N THR A 9 -10.42 -2.06 5.46
CA THR A 9 -11.54 -3.00 5.47
C THR A 9 -12.43 -2.73 6.67
N ALA A 10 -11.86 -2.35 7.83
CA ALA A 10 -12.62 -2.02 9.03
C ALA A 10 -13.71 -0.95 8.79
N TYR A 11 -13.49 0.02 7.88
CA TYR A 11 -14.49 1.03 7.51
C TYR A 11 -15.77 0.45 6.86
N LYS A 12 -15.73 -0.80 6.38
CA LYS A 12 -16.86 -1.47 5.73
C LYS A 12 -17.65 -2.38 6.68
N HIS A 13 -17.22 -2.50 7.94
CA HIS A 13 -17.80 -3.40 8.94
C HIS A 13 -18.52 -2.59 10.03
N PRO A 14 -19.86 -2.44 9.98
CA PRO A 14 -20.64 -1.68 10.97
C PRO A 14 -20.51 -2.22 12.41
N GLU A 15 -20.14 -3.49 12.56
CA GLU A 15 -19.88 -4.15 13.82
C GLU A 15 -18.56 -3.73 14.47
N PHE A 16 -17.63 -3.15 13.70
CA PHE A 16 -16.35 -2.71 14.21
C PHE A 16 -16.49 -1.39 14.99
N ARG A 17 -16.25 -1.45 16.29
CA ARG A 17 -16.33 -0.30 17.21
C ARG A 17 -14.96 0.21 17.68
N GLY A 18 -13.88 -0.33 17.12
CA GLY A 18 -12.51 0.06 17.47
C GLY A 18 -12.05 1.34 16.76
N PRO A 19 -10.84 1.85 17.07
CA PRO A 19 -10.27 2.98 16.38
C PRO A 19 -9.92 2.61 14.93
N PHE A 20 -10.09 3.56 14.00
CA PHE A 20 -9.74 3.36 12.61
C PHE A 20 -8.28 3.75 12.33
N LEU A 21 -7.62 2.97 11.48
CA LEU A 21 -6.25 3.24 11.04
C LEU A 21 -6.25 4.04 9.74
N GLY A 22 -5.92 5.33 9.84
CA GLY A 22 -5.79 6.24 8.70
C GLY A 22 -7.06 7.08 8.45
N PRO A 23 -7.10 7.84 7.34
CA PRO A 23 -8.30 8.54 6.90
C PRO A 23 -9.30 7.53 6.30
N ARG A 24 -10.55 7.97 6.04
CA ARG A 24 -11.47 7.16 5.25
C ARG A 24 -10.87 6.90 3.87
N PRO A 25 -11.18 5.76 3.21
CA PRO A 25 -10.63 5.45 1.88
C PRO A 25 -10.86 6.52 0.80
N SER A 26 -11.83 7.42 0.98
CA SER A 26 -12.16 8.54 0.10
C SER A 26 -11.45 9.86 0.44
N GLU A 27 -10.67 9.89 1.52
CA GLU A 27 -10.08 11.11 2.06
C GLU A 27 -8.55 11.07 2.00
N GLU A 28 -7.95 12.22 1.66
CA GLU A 28 -6.51 12.38 1.66
C GLU A 28 -5.97 12.55 3.09
N GLN A 29 -4.83 11.94 3.39
CA GLN A 29 -4.08 12.20 4.62
C GLN A 29 -2.85 13.04 4.30
N LYS A 30 -3.01 14.36 4.32
CA LYS A 30 -1.89 15.29 4.25
C LYS A 30 -1.09 15.23 5.54
N ARG A 31 0.22 15.13 5.41
CA ARG A 31 1.17 15.19 6.52
C ARG A 31 2.28 16.13 6.09
N GLU A 32 2.74 16.92 7.04
CA GLU A 32 3.90 17.79 6.87
C GLU A 32 5.03 17.21 7.69
N TRP A 33 6.21 17.17 7.09
CA TRP A 33 7.43 16.69 7.72
C TRP A 33 8.46 17.80 7.70
N THR A 34 9.30 17.81 8.72
CA THR A 34 10.47 18.70 8.73
C THR A 34 11.48 18.24 7.68
N GLU A 35 12.30 19.18 7.19
CA GLU A 35 13.37 18.88 6.25
C GLU A 35 14.33 17.80 6.78
N GLU A 36 14.62 17.85 8.09
CA GLU A 36 15.47 16.85 8.75
C GLU A 36 14.85 15.44 8.70
N GLN A 37 13.54 15.30 8.91
CA GLN A 37 12.84 14.02 8.81
C GLN A 37 12.82 13.47 7.39
N LEU A 38 12.69 14.35 6.38
CA LEU A 38 12.75 13.94 4.97
C LEU A 38 14.16 13.40 4.63
N ARG A 39 15.21 14.12 5.02
CA ARG A 39 16.61 13.69 4.79
C ARG A 39 16.96 12.39 5.51
N ALA A 40 16.44 12.18 6.72
CA ALA A 40 16.62 10.93 7.45
C ALA A 40 16.01 9.72 6.69
N GLY A 41 14.96 9.95 5.89
CA GLY A 41 14.32 8.93 5.07
C GLY A 41 15.16 8.48 3.85
N GLU A 42 16.07 9.32 3.35
CA GLU A 42 16.88 9.01 2.16
C GLU A 42 17.85 7.84 2.40
N ALA A 43 18.30 7.66 3.65
CA ALA A 43 19.16 6.54 4.03
C ALA A 43 18.39 5.21 4.23
N VAL A 44 17.05 5.24 4.20
CA VAL A 44 16.21 4.05 4.40
C VAL A 44 16.04 3.31 3.08
N ILE A 45 16.89 2.30 2.87
CA ILE A 45 16.83 1.41 1.70
C ILE A 45 15.67 0.41 1.90
N GLY A 46 14.62 0.54 1.09
CA GLY A 46 13.49 -0.38 1.12
C GLY A 46 13.88 -1.81 0.72
N LEU A 47 13.13 -2.82 1.18
CA LEU A 47 13.39 -4.26 0.94
C LEU A 47 13.44 -4.66 -0.55
N GLN A 48 13.06 -3.77 -1.47
CA GLN A 48 13.15 -3.94 -2.92
C GLN A 48 14.06 -2.92 -3.62
N ALA A 49 14.81 -2.11 -2.89
CA ALA A 49 15.78 -1.17 -3.46
C ALA A 49 17.08 -1.86 -3.91
N GLY A 50 16.96 -3.06 -4.47
CA GLY A 50 18.02 -3.77 -5.17
C GLY A 50 17.96 -3.44 -6.66
N SER A 51 19.11 -3.14 -7.26
CA SER A 51 19.21 -2.96 -8.70
C SER A 51 18.86 -4.27 -9.42
N ASN A 52 17.91 -4.21 -10.34
CA ASN A 52 17.52 -5.32 -11.22
C ASN A 52 18.54 -5.59 -12.35
N LYS A 53 19.69 -4.90 -12.39
CA LYS A 53 20.69 -4.97 -13.47
C LYS A 53 21.32 -6.36 -13.70
N GLY A 54 20.99 -7.37 -12.91
CA GLY A 54 21.36 -8.77 -13.16
C GLY A 54 20.32 -9.82 -12.77
N ALA A 55 19.16 -9.42 -12.25
CA ALA A 55 18.08 -10.34 -11.88
C ALA A 55 16.90 -10.08 -12.81
N THR A 56 16.81 -10.85 -13.89
CA THR A 56 15.60 -10.86 -14.70
C THR A 56 14.47 -11.36 -13.81
N GLN A 57 13.55 -10.47 -13.44
CA GLN A 57 12.29 -10.83 -12.80
C GLN A 57 11.35 -11.54 -13.81
N ALA A 58 11.92 -12.38 -14.68
CA ALA A 58 11.18 -13.17 -15.64
C ALA A 58 10.47 -14.28 -14.87
N GLY A 59 9.14 -14.21 -14.81
CA GLY A 59 8.31 -15.22 -14.16
C GLY A 59 7.64 -14.78 -12.85
N GLN A 60 7.81 -13.53 -12.37
CA GLN A 60 6.91 -13.03 -11.32
C GLN A 60 5.54 -12.73 -11.92
N SER A 61 4.58 -13.60 -11.60
CA SER A 61 3.17 -13.39 -11.89
C SER A 61 2.47 -12.91 -10.62
N PHE A 62 2.10 -11.63 -10.58
CA PHE A 62 1.29 -11.06 -9.49
C PHE A 62 -0.19 -11.39 -9.71
N GLY A 63 -0.55 -12.65 -9.47
CA GLY A 63 -1.94 -13.10 -9.41
C GLY A 63 -2.69 -13.09 -10.74
N ALA A 64 -3.78 -13.86 -10.80
CA ALA A 64 -4.58 -13.99 -12.00
C ALA A 64 -5.24 -12.65 -12.38
N THR A 65 -5.07 -12.23 -13.64
CA THR A 65 -5.77 -11.09 -14.24
C THR A 65 -7.28 -11.28 -14.09
N ARG A 66 -7.96 -10.38 -13.37
CA ARG A 66 -9.43 -10.36 -13.32
C ARG A 66 -9.97 -10.12 -14.74
N LYS A 67 -10.60 -11.12 -15.34
CA LYS A 67 -11.43 -10.92 -16.54
C LYS A 67 -12.72 -10.24 -16.11
N ILE A 68 -12.91 -8.98 -16.51
CA ILE A 68 -14.25 -8.37 -16.49
C ILE A 68 -14.95 -8.89 -17.74
N LEU A 69 -15.92 -9.80 -17.59
CA LEU A 69 -16.84 -10.16 -18.65
C LEU A 69 -17.94 -9.09 -18.69
N LEU A 70 -17.87 -8.20 -19.67
CA LEU A 70 -18.98 -7.30 -19.99
C LEU A 70 -19.94 -8.03 -20.93
N GLY A 71 -21.17 -8.27 -20.48
CA GLY A 71 -22.31 -8.67 -21.31
C GLY A 71 -22.63 -10.16 -21.34
N LYS A 72 -23.39 -10.63 -20.34
CA LYS A 72 -24.54 -11.54 -20.51
C LYS A 72 -25.61 -11.15 -19.51
#